data_AF-A0AAP4EZN5-F1
#
_entry.id   AF-A0AAP4EZN5-F1
#
_cell.length_a   1.000
_cell.length_b   1.000
_cell.length_c   1.000
_cell.angle_alpha   90.00
_cell.angle_beta   90.00
_cell.angle_gamma   90.00
#
_symmetry.space_group_name_H-M   'P 1'
#
loop_
_entity.id
_entity.type
_entity.pdbx_description
1 polymer ?
#
loop_
_entity_poly.entity_id
_entity_poly.type
_entity_poly.pdbx_seq_one_letter_code
_entity_poly.pdbx_strand_id
1 'polypeptide(L)'
;MKRKGRALWGILFAAVLIGTAVCSYHLGEEQGKASRSAETEQEKTSPLNPGKDCAVIAPFLGGEICDFSQTEPSPAVVSLAECLLTELKDQIQTVSVFYQRSKTVSVYHGTAGLPDGSVFGVNEEFLSASGLMIEKGRGITAHDVSAGKRAAVLDSRSAQILFQGTDPVGETVEIEGRLYEVVGVAGFPEPDMGNGLVLITESTWPEVYQYEEPRSILIHVSKEDGDRSLEEQAGCAVRLLNSMIPEGESIRYRIVE
;
A
#
# COMPACT_ATOMS: atom_id res chain seq x y z
N MET A 1 49.02 38.85 54.09
CA MET A 1 49.53 38.24 52.83
C MET A 1 48.36 37.92 51.93
N LYS A 2 48.38 38.48 50.69
CA LYS A 2 47.70 38.16 49.41
C LYS A 2 46.25 37.60 49.41
N ARG A 3 45.29 38.02 48.55
CA ARG A 3 45.12 39.12 47.56
C ARG A 3 43.66 39.04 47.01
N LYS A 4 42.97 40.20 46.92
CA LYS A 4 42.14 40.82 45.82
C LYS A 4 41.03 40.01 45.09
N GLY A 5 39.91 40.58 44.59
CA GLY A 5 39.39 41.97 44.47
C GLY A 5 38.03 42.03 43.70
N ARG A 6 37.08 42.93 44.10
CA ARG A 6 36.51 44.15 43.43
C ARG A 6 35.61 43.92 42.19
N ALA A 7 34.29 44.27 42.12
CA ALA A 7 33.55 45.58 42.21
C ALA A 7 33.68 46.43 40.90
N LEU A 8 32.71 47.13 40.26
CA LEU A 8 31.53 47.94 40.62
C LEU A 8 30.64 48.30 39.37
N TRP A 9 29.36 48.69 39.62
CA TRP A 9 28.52 49.81 39.06
C TRP A 9 28.23 49.91 37.54
N GLY A 10 27.13 50.46 37.00
CA GLY A 10 26.00 51.26 37.50
C GLY A 10 25.73 52.53 36.64
N ILE A 11 24.47 52.78 36.26
CA ILE A 11 23.79 54.10 35.97
C ILE A 11 23.51 54.55 34.50
N LEU A 12 22.30 55.11 34.34
CA LEU A 12 21.52 55.71 33.23
C LEU A 12 22.16 56.89 32.45
N PHE A 13 21.66 57.19 31.24
CA PHE A 13 20.87 58.40 30.85
C PHE A 13 20.57 58.47 29.32
N ALA A 14 19.47 59.14 28.96
CA ALA A 14 18.95 59.35 27.60
C ALA A 14 19.47 60.65 26.93
N ALA A 15 19.47 60.72 25.59
CA ALA A 15 19.29 61.96 24.80
C ALA A 15 19.03 61.69 23.30
N VAL A 16 18.14 62.50 22.73
CA VAL A 16 17.72 62.59 21.31
C VAL A 16 18.65 63.54 20.54
N LEU A 17 18.93 63.28 19.26
CA LEU A 17 19.26 64.31 18.25
C LEU A 17 19.04 63.82 16.81
N ILE A 18 18.60 64.76 15.99
CA ILE A 18 18.04 64.66 14.63
C ILE A 18 19.17 64.76 13.58
N GLY A 19 19.05 64.03 12.46
CA GLY A 19 19.90 64.22 11.28
C GLY A 19 19.34 63.54 10.03
N THR A 20 18.82 64.34 9.11
CA THR A 20 18.33 63.96 7.77
C THR A 20 19.48 63.65 6.79
N ALA A 21 19.36 62.59 5.99
CA ALA A 21 19.99 62.51 4.66
C ALA A 21 19.25 61.49 3.76
N VAL A 22 19.21 61.84 2.47
CA VAL A 22 18.37 61.36 1.38
C VAL A 22 18.96 60.15 0.66
N CYS A 23 18.07 59.22 0.28
CA CYS A 23 18.05 58.33 -0.89
C CYS A 23 19.31 57.52 -1.30
N SER A 24 19.17 56.19 -1.35
CA SER A 24 19.37 55.41 -2.59
C SER A 24 18.80 54.01 -2.47
N TYR A 25 18.05 53.61 -3.49
CA TYR A 25 17.51 52.28 -3.74
C TYR A 25 18.62 51.29 -4.13
N HIS A 26 18.63 50.11 -3.51
CA HIS A 26 19.03 48.87 -4.19
C HIS A 26 18.26 47.69 -3.61
N LEU A 27 17.59 46.96 -4.52
CA LEU A 27 16.87 45.71 -4.24
C LEU A 27 17.84 44.70 -3.61
N GLY A 28 17.49 44.21 -2.43
CA GLY A 28 18.09 43.03 -1.81
C GLY A 28 17.07 41.89 -1.84
N GLU A 29 17.48 40.79 -2.47
CA GLU A 29 16.75 39.55 -2.70
C GLU A 29 16.13 38.93 -1.44
N GLU A 30 15.01 38.23 -1.65
CA GLU A 30 14.37 37.35 -0.69
C GLU A 30 15.33 36.30 -0.14
N GLN A 31 15.59 36.33 1.17
CA GLN A 31 15.86 35.12 1.95
C GLN A 31 15.14 35.21 3.29
N GLY A 32 14.00 34.54 3.37
CA GLY A 32 13.14 34.56 4.55
C GLY A 32 11.94 33.62 4.42
N LYS A 33 12.15 32.35 4.08
CA LYS A 33 11.14 31.29 4.27
C LYS A 33 11.77 29.90 4.32
N ALA A 34 12.55 29.65 5.35
CA ALA A 34 12.92 28.30 5.79
C ALA A 34 12.18 28.00 7.10
N SER A 35 10.98 27.45 6.98
CA SER A 35 10.28 26.62 7.99
C SER A 35 8.86 26.36 7.51
N ARG A 36 8.76 25.61 6.42
CA ARG A 36 7.53 24.87 6.11
C ARG A 36 7.94 23.40 6.11
N SER A 37 7.59 22.76 7.23
CA SER A 37 7.47 21.32 7.42
C SER A 37 7.57 20.52 6.13
N ALA A 38 8.75 19.96 5.88
CA ALA A 38 8.90 18.76 5.09
C ALA A 38 8.41 17.59 5.95
N GLU A 39 7.09 17.51 6.15
CA GLU A 39 6.46 16.22 6.40
C GLU A 39 6.40 15.55 5.03
N THR A 40 7.15 14.46 4.95
CA THR A 40 7.33 13.60 3.79
C THR A 40 5.97 13.26 3.19
N GLU A 41 5.75 13.60 1.92
CA GLU A 41 4.78 12.90 1.07
C GLU A 41 5.20 11.42 1.06
N GLN A 42 4.74 10.65 2.04
CA GLN A 42 4.72 9.21 1.92
C GLN A 42 3.71 8.91 0.83
N GLU A 43 4.25 8.59 -0.35
CA GLU A 43 3.53 8.19 -1.54
C GLU A 43 2.35 7.29 -1.16
N LYS A 44 1.16 7.74 -1.55
CA LYS A 44 -0.11 7.10 -1.29
C LYS A 44 -0.35 5.95 -2.25
N THR A 45 0.72 5.25 -2.64
CA THR A 45 0.72 4.30 -3.74
C THR A 45 0.37 2.90 -3.23
N SER A 46 -0.54 2.25 -3.95
CA SER A 46 -0.78 0.82 -3.81
C SER A 46 0.55 0.06 -3.86
N PRO A 47 0.79 -0.96 -3.01
CA PRO A 47 1.97 -1.83 -3.15
C PRO A 47 1.89 -2.68 -4.43
N LEU A 48 0.72 -2.75 -5.08
CA LEU A 48 0.55 -3.26 -6.42
C LEU A 48 0.68 -2.11 -7.42
N ASN A 49 1.60 -2.23 -8.38
CA ASN A 49 1.68 -1.36 -9.56
C ASN A 49 0.97 -2.04 -10.74
N PRO A 50 -0.36 -1.90 -10.90
CA PRO A 50 -1.13 -2.65 -11.88
C PRO A 50 -0.78 -2.34 -13.36
N GLY A 51 0.20 -1.48 -13.65
CA GLY A 51 0.47 -1.05 -15.03
C GLY A 51 -0.71 -0.28 -15.63
N LYS A 52 -0.69 -0.06 -16.94
CA LYS A 52 -1.72 0.77 -17.63
C LYS A 52 -3.02 0.03 -17.93
N ASP A 53 -2.98 -1.30 -17.87
CA ASP A 53 -4.07 -2.18 -18.30
C ASP A 53 -4.81 -2.82 -17.12
N CYS A 54 -4.42 -2.53 -15.86
CA CYS A 54 -5.15 -2.99 -14.69
C CYS A 54 -5.48 -1.85 -13.71
N ALA A 55 -6.55 -2.03 -12.94
CA ALA A 55 -6.99 -1.10 -11.92
C ALA A 55 -7.31 -1.86 -10.62
N VAL A 56 -6.84 -1.30 -9.50
CA VAL A 56 -7.19 -1.77 -8.16
C VAL A 56 -8.34 -0.93 -7.63
N ILE A 57 -9.39 -1.57 -7.14
CA ILE A 57 -10.51 -0.96 -6.45
C ILE A 57 -10.50 -1.46 -5.01
N ALA A 58 -10.33 -0.54 -4.05
CA ALA A 58 -10.18 -0.88 -2.64
C ALA A 58 -11.19 -0.14 -1.76
N PRO A 59 -11.55 -0.67 -0.58
CA PRO A 59 -12.36 0.05 0.39
C PRO A 59 -11.54 1.16 1.07
N PHE A 60 -12.07 2.38 1.13
CA PHE A 60 -11.46 3.52 1.80
C PHE A 60 -12.27 4.01 2.99
N LEU A 61 -11.59 4.39 4.07
CA LEU A 61 -12.12 5.09 5.23
C LEU A 61 -11.20 6.26 5.56
N GLY A 62 -11.74 7.47 5.75
CA GLY A 62 -10.92 8.65 6.05
C GLY A 62 -9.93 9.05 4.96
N GLY A 63 -10.04 8.49 3.74
CA GLY A 63 -9.10 8.76 2.64
C GLY A 63 -7.87 7.84 2.62
N GLU A 64 -7.85 6.81 3.45
CA GLU A 64 -6.86 5.73 3.46
C GLU A 64 -7.53 4.41 3.06
N ILE A 65 -6.74 3.50 2.48
CA ILE A 65 -7.18 2.13 2.23
C ILE A 65 -7.45 1.48 3.58
N CYS A 66 -8.60 0.82 3.71
CA CYS A 66 -8.95 0.13 4.94
C CYS A 66 -8.04 -1.08 5.11
N ASP A 67 -7.35 -1.14 6.24
CA ASP A 67 -6.71 -2.32 6.76
C ASP A 67 -7.50 -2.65 8.03
N PHE A 68 -8.36 -3.67 8.08
CA PHE A 68 -9.29 -3.88 9.21
C PHE A 68 -8.62 -4.39 10.51
N SER A 69 -7.40 -3.95 10.82
CA SER A 69 -6.60 -4.50 11.94
C SER A 69 -7.15 -4.07 13.31
N GLN A 70 -7.78 -2.89 13.37
CA GLN A 70 -8.30 -2.30 14.60
C GLN A 70 -9.83 -2.17 14.61
N THR A 71 -10.50 -2.50 13.51
CA THR A 71 -11.94 -2.27 13.33
C THR A 71 -12.59 -3.44 12.63
N GLU A 72 -13.69 -3.96 13.17
CA GLU A 72 -14.52 -4.94 12.48
C GLU A 72 -15.34 -4.24 11.38
N PRO A 73 -15.27 -4.71 10.13
CA PRO A 73 -16.12 -4.19 9.07
C PRO A 73 -17.57 -4.62 9.25
N SER A 74 -18.49 -3.81 8.72
CA SER A 74 -19.90 -4.16 8.64
C SER A 74 -20.11 -5.39 7.74
N PRO A 75 -20.92 -6.39 8.15
CA PRO A 75 -21.19 -7.57 7.33
C PRO A 75 -21.72 -7.24 5.93
N ALA A 76 -22.46 -6.13 5.80
CA ALA A 76 -22.97 -5.66 4.52
C ALA A 76 -21.88 -5.21 3.55
N VAL A 77 -20.72 -4.77 4.07
CA VAL A 77 -19.57 -4.33 3.28
C VAL A 77 -18.69 -5.53 2.88
N VAL A 78 -18.59 -6.54 3.74
CA VAL A 78 -17.75 -7.74 3.51
C VAL A 78 -18.15 -8.47 2.23
N SER A 79 -19.46 -8.64 1.96
CA SER A 79 -19.95 -9.42 0.82
C SER A 79 -20.00 -8.67 -0.52
N LEU A 80 -19.60 -7.38 -0.55
CA LEU A 80 -19.80 -6.55 -1.74
C LEU A 80 -18.95 -6.98 -2.93
N ALA A 81 -17.73 -7.45 -2.66
CA ALA A 81 -16.82 -7.88 -3.71
C ALA A 81 -17.35 -9.12 -4.44
N GLU A 82 -17.91 -10.10 -3.72
CA GLU A 82 -18.51 -11.31 -4.30
C GLU A 82 -19.79 -10.99 -5.09
N CYS A 83 -20.64 -10.09 -4.56
CA CYS A 83 -21.81 -9.59 -5.27
C CYS A 83 -21.38 -8.95 -6.60
N LEU A 84 -20.37 -8.08 -6.55
CA LEU A 84 -19.86 -7.42 -7.75
C LEU A 84 -19.29 -8.43 -8.76
N LEU A 85 -18.48 -9.40 -8.32
CA LEU A 85 -17.96 -10.44 -9.21
C LEU A 85 -19.10 -11.16 -9.93
N THR A 86 -20.21 -11.43 -9.24
CA THR A 86 -21.37 -12.07 -9.85
C THR A 86 -22.02 -11.20 -10.92
N GLU A 87 -22.09 -9.88 -10.71
CA GLU A 87 -22.64 -8.93 -11.69
C GLU A 87 -21.69 -8.61 -12.87
N LEU A 88 -20.38 -8.65 -12.63
CA LEU A 88 -19.34 -8.33 -13.62
C LEU A 88 -18.89 -9.53 -14.43
N LYS A 89 -19.21 -10.77 -14.03
CA LYS A 89 -18.83 -12.01 -14.73
C LYS A 89 -19.15 -12.00 -16.23
N ASP A 90 -20.24 -11.34 -16.62
CA ASP A 90 -20.66 -11.24 -18.03
C ASP A 90 -20.12 -9.99 -18.76
N GLN A 91 -19.47 -9.07 -18.04
CA GLN A 91 -19.09 -7.74 -18.53
C GLN A 91 -17.57 -7.47 -18.53
N ILE A 92 -16.79 -8.17 -17.71
CA ILE A 92 -15.35 -8.01 -17.59
C ILE A 92 -14.69 -9.38 -17.68
N GLN A 93 -13.72 -9.53 -18.60
CA GLN A 93 -13.12 -10.84 -18.88
C GLN A 93 -12.17 -11.31 -17.78
N THR A 94 -11.39 -10.40 -17.18
CA THR A 94 -10.38 -10.77 -16.16
C THR A 94 -10.55 -9.92 -14.90
N VAL A 95 -11.12 -10.52 -13.87
CA VAL A 95 -11.28 -9.92 -12.53
C VAL A 95 -10.79 -10.90 -11.48
N SER A 96 -10.06 -10.39 -10.49
CA SER A 96 -9.71 -11.11 -9.27
C SER A 96 -10.13 -10.30 -8.05
N VAL A 97 -10.40 -10.99 -6.94
CA VAL A 97 -10.59 -10.36 -5.63
C VAL A 97 -9.50 -10.82 -4.70
N PHE A 98 -9.10 -9.95 -3.80
CA PHE A 98 -8.01 -10.23 -2.87
C PHE A 98 -8.16 -9.45 -1.58
N TYR A 99 -7.61 -10.01 -0.51
CA TYR A 99 -7.39 -9.29 0.73
C TYR A 99 -6.06 -8.56 0.68
N GLN A 100 -5.93 -7.45 1.39
CA GLN A 100 -4.68 -6.72 1.50
C GLN A 100 -4.38 -6.23 2.92
N ARG A 101 -3.10 -6.29 3.29
CA ARG A 101 -2.53 -5.70 4.50
C ARG A 101 -1.19 -5.08 4.15
N SER A 102 -0.90 -3.89 4.67
CA SER A 102 0.34 -3.17 4.40
C SER A 102 0.91 -2.50 5.66
N LYS A 103 2.20 -2.15 5.62
CA LYS A 103 2.95 -1.36 6.63
C LYS A 103 3.19 -2.04 7.98
N THR A 104 2.21 -2.74 8.53
CA THR A 104 2.31 -3.36 9.86
C THR A 104 2.23 -4.89 9.80
N VAL A 105 2.83 -5.50 8.78
CA VAL A 105 2.87 -6.95 8.60
C VAL A 105 4.16 -7.54 9.15
N SER A 106 4.04 -8.68 9.83
CA SER A 106 5.16 -9.45 10.36
C SER A 106 5.52 -10.56 9.39
N VAL A 107 6.56 -10.34 8.56
CA VAL A 107 7.08 -11.35 7.62
C VAL A 107 8.57 -11.59 7.86
N TYR A 108 8.95 -12.84 8.10
CA TYR A 108 10.31 -13.22 8.44
C TYR A 108 10.79 -14.49 7.73
N HIS A 109 12.11 -14.56 7.50
CA HIS A 109 12.84 -15.79 7.25
C HIS A 109 14.06 -15.82 8.18
N GLY A 110 14.02 -16.69 9.19
CA GLY A 110 15.01 -16.69 10.27
C GLY A 110 15.04 -15.34 10.99
N THR A 111 16.16 -14.62 10.91
CA THR A 111 16.33 -13.28 11.50
C THR A 111 16.11 -12.14 10.50
N ALA A 112 15.92 -12.44 9.22
CA ALA A 112 15.64 -11.43 8.20
C ALA A 112 14.14 -11.12 8.21
N GLY A 113 13.79 -9.84 8.36
CA GLY A 113 12.40 -9.37 8.32
C GLY A 113 12.16 -8.48 7.11
N LEU A 114 10.94 -8.48 6.58
CA LEU A 114 10.52 -7.59 5.51
C LEU A 114 9.99 -6.27 6.11
N PRO A 115 10.72 -5.15 5.99
CA PRO A 115 10.26 -3.87 6.51
C PRO A 115 9.15 -3.28 5.64
N ASP A 116 8.08 -2.78 6.27
CA ASP A 116 6.96 -2.06 5.63
C ASP A 116 6.32 -2.79 4.44
N GLY A 117 6.44 -4.13 4.41
CA GLY A 117 5.92 -4.97 3.35
C GLY A 117 4.40 -4.99 3.28
N SER A 118 3.88 -5.66 2.25
CA SER A 118 2.46 -5.94 2.11
C SER A 118 2.21 -7.44 1.94
N VAL A 119 1.12 -7.92 2.54
CA VAL A 119 0.65 -9.30 2.41
C VAL A 119 -0.73 -9.28 1.77
N PHE A 120 -0.87 -9.98 0.65
CA PHE A 120 -2.14 -10.11 -0.07
C PHE A 120 -2.64 -11.55 0.00
N GLY A 121 -3.91 -11.72 0.35
CA GLY A 121 -4.60 -13.01 0.27
C GLY A 121 -5.26 -13.14 -1.09
N VAL A 122 -4.72 -14.00 -1.95
CA VAL A 122 -5.07 -14.05 -3.37
C VAL A 122 -5.62 -15.42 -3.80
N ASN A 123 -6.42 -15.39 -4.86
CA ASN A 123 -6.86 -16.58 -5.58
C ASN A 123 -5.95 -16.88 -6.79
N GLU A 124 -6.27 -17.93 -7.54
CA GLU A 124 -5.51 -18.38 -8.70
C GLU A 124 -5.53 -17.39 -9.89
N GLU A 125 -6.56 -16.54 -10.00
CA GLU A 125 -6.68 -15.55 -11.08
C GLU A 125 -5.84 -14.29 -10.84
N PHE A 126 -5.32 -14.08 -9.63
CA PHE A 126 -4.68 -12.82 -9.26
C PHE A 126 -3.46 -12.48 -10.11
N LEU A 127 -2.58 -13.44 -10.40
CA LEU A 127 -1.39 -13.16 -11.23
C LEU A 127 -1.78 -12.74 -12.65
N SER A 128 -2.74 -13.46 -13.26
CA SER A 128 -3.25 -13.08 -14.58
C SER A 128 -3.92 -11.71 -14.61
N ALA A 129 -4.58 -11.32 -13.51
CA ALA A 129 -5.25 -10.03 -13.40
C ALA A 129 -4.31 -8.87 -13.02
N SER A 130 -3.14 -9.16 -12.41
CA SER A 130 -2.22 -8.12 -11.94
C SER A 130 -1.15 -7.74 -12.95
N GLY A 131 -0.82 -8.64 -13.88
CA GLY A 131 0.34 -8.48 -14.75
C GLY A 131 1.66 -8.91 -14.11
N LEU A 132 1.62 -9.50 -12.91
CA LEU A 132 2.76 -10.16 -12.30
C LEU A 132 3.15 -11.41 -13.10
N MET A 133 4.43 -11.54 -13.43
CA MET A 133 4.97 -12.69 -14.15
C MET A 133 5.80 -13.55 -13.21
N ILE A 134 5.66 -14.87 -13.31
CA ILE A 134 6.50 -15.81 -12.56
C ILE A 134 7.94 -15.77 -13.09
N GLU A 135 8.87 -15.43 -12.22
CA GLU A 135 10.31 -15.46 -12.48
C GLU A 135 10.91 -16.82 -12.10
N LYS A 136 10.40 -17.41 -11.01
CA LYS A 136 10.83 -18.72 -10.50
C LYS A 136 9.66 -19.49 -9.88
N GLY A 137 9.71 -20.81 -9.97
CA GLY A 137 8.70 -21.68 -9.37
C GLY A 137 7.35 -21.56 -10.06
N ARG A 138 6.28 -21.32 -9.30
CA ARG A 138 4.90 -21.25 -9.78
C ARG A 138 4.09 -20.20 -9.02
N GLY A 139 2.96 -19.79 -9.60
CA GLY A 139 1.95 -18.99 -8.92
C GLY A 139 1.08 -19.82 -7.96
N ILE A 140 0.15 -19.13 -7.30
CA ILE A 140 -0.94 -19.76 -6.55
C ILE A 140 -1.88 -20.47 -7.52
N THR A 141 -2.29 -21.69 -7.18
CA THR A 141 -3.17 -22.53 -8.01
C THR A 141 -4.51 -22.75 -7.32
N ALA A 142 -5.55 -23.08 -8.10
CA ALA A 142 -6.87 -23.46 -7.58
C ALA A 142 -6.80 -24.61 -6.56
N HIS A 143 -5.82 -25.51 -6.70
CA HIS A 143 -5.62 -26.59 -5.74
C HIS A 143 -5.00 -26.09 -4.42
N ASP A 144 -4.13 -25.09 -4.44
CA ASP A 144 -3.61 -24.49 -3.19
C ASP A 144 -4.75 -23.83 -2.41
N VAL A 145 -5.62 -23.08 -3.11
CA VAL A 145 -6.79 -22.40 -2.51
C VAL A 145 -7.78 -23.43 -1.97
N SER A 146 -8.25 -24.37 -2.80
CA SER A 146 -9.26 -25.36 -2.39
C SER A 146 -8.79 -26.34 -1.30
N ALA A 147 -7.49 -26.61 -1.20
CA ALA A 147 -6.93 -27.47 -0.17
C ALA A 147 -6.42 -26.71 1.08
N GLY A 148 -6.55 -25.38 1.12
CA GLY A 148 -6.07 -24.56 2.24
C GLY A 148 -4.57 -24.67 2.45
N LYS A 149 -3.78 -24.75 1.37
CA LYS A 149 -2.33 -24.87 1.48
C LYS A 149 -1.71 -23.54 1.86
N ARG A 150 -0.84 -23.52 2.87
CA ARG A 150 -0.02 -22.35 3.20
C ARG A 150 1.09 -22.16 2.17
N ALA A 151 0.73 -21.66 1.00
CA ALA A 151 1.65 -21.33 -0.08
C ALA A 151 1.84 -19.81 -0.17
N ALA A 152 3.07 -19.38 -0.41
CA ALA A 152 3.44 -17.99 -0.60
C ALA A 152 4.17 -17.77 -1.94
N VAL A 153 3.90 -16.64 -2.59
CA VAL A 153 4.70 -16.12 -3.72
C VAL A 153 5.28 -14.79 -3.29
N LEU A 154 6.60 -14.63 -3.46
CA LEU A 154 7.30 -13.40 -3.09
C LEU A 154 7.53 -12.54 -4.33
N ASP A 155 7.50 -11.22 -4.18
CA ASP A 155 8.13 -10.37 -5.17
C ASP A 155 9.66 -10.46 -5.12
N SER A 156 10.34 -10.01 -6.18
CA SER A 156 11.80 -10.09 -6.28
C SER A 156 12.50 -9.35 -5.13
N ARG A 157 11.92 -8.25 -4.64
CA ARG A 157 12.45 -7.49 -3.50
C ARG A 157 12.33 -8.27 -2.19
N SER A 158 11.14 -8.82 -1.88
CA SER A 158 10.94 -9.62 -0.66
C SER A 158 11.82 -10.86 -0.67
N ALA A 159 11.94 -11.54 -1.82
CA ALA A 159 12.86 -12.64 -1.99
C ALA A 159 14.31 -12.22 -1.67
N GLN A 160 14.76 -11.09 -2.22
CA GLN A 160 16.11 -10.59 -1.98
C GLN A 160 16.37 -10.21 -0.51
N ILE A 161 15.41 -9.58 0.17
CA ILE A 161 15.53 -9.16 1.57
C ILE A 161 15.52 -10.37 2.51
N LEU A 162 14.56 -11.28 2.33
CA LEU A 162 14.34 -12.39 3.24
C LEU A 162 15.37 -13.51 3.05
N PHE A 163 15.81 -13.76 1.81
CA PHE A 163 16.68 -14.88 1.47
C PHE A 163 18.10 -14.47 1.10
N GLN A 164 18.40 -13.17 1.05
CA GLN A 164 19.76 -12.64 0.88
C GLN A 164 20.51 -13.22 -0.34
N GLY A 165 19.78 -13.53 -1.41
CA GLY A 165 20.30 -14.11 -2.64
C GLY A 165 20.29 -15.63 -2.73
N THR A 166 19.86 -16.36 -1.69
CA THR A 166 19.56 -17.80 -1.81
C THR A 166 18.24 -18.02 -2.54
N ASP A 167 18.07 -19.19 -3.16
CA ASP A 167 16.83 -19.50 -3.85
C ASP A 167 15.69 -19.72 -2.85
N PRO A 168 14.60 -18.93 -2.88
CA PRO A 168 13.56 -19.04 -1.86
C PRO A 168 12.58 -20.19 -2.14
N VAL A 169 12.50 -20.69 -3.38
CA VAL A 169 11.49 -21.68 -3.77
C VAL A 169 11.71 -23.01 -3.03
N GLY A 170 10.68 -23.49 -2.35
CA GLY A 170 10.70 -24.70 -1.52
C GLY A 170 11.12 -24.46 -0.06
N GLU A 171 11.57 -23.25 0.27
CA GLU A 171 11.83 -22.83 1.65
C GLU A 171 10.57 -22.25 2.30
N THR A 172 10.68 -21.81 3.56
CA THR A 172 9.55 -21.25 4.31
C THR A 172 9.77 -19.79 4.71
N VAL A 173 8.66 -19.05 4.75
CA VAL A 173 8.55 -17.73 5.37
C VAL A 173 7.53 -17.80 6.52
N GLU A 174 7.80 -17.08 7.60
CA GLU A 174 6.87 -16.89 8.70
C GLU A 174 6.09 -15.60 8.48
N ILE A 175 4.76 -15.70 8.43
CA ILE A 175 3.83 -14.58 8.24
C ILE A 175 2.88 -14.60 9.45
N GLU A 176 2.91 -13.55 10.27
CA GLU A 176 2.09 -13.44 11.51
C GLU A 176 2.14 -14.72 12.38
N GLY A 177 3.32 -15.31 12.55
CA GLY A 177 3.49 -16.53 13.36
C GLY A 177 3.04 -17.83 12.69
N ARG A 178 2.80 -17.82 11.37
CA ARG A 178 2.43 -18.99 10.57
C ARG A 178 3.43 -19.24 9.45
N LEU A 179 3.81 -20.50 9.25
CA LEU A 179 4.77 -20.88 8.21
C LEU A 179 4.05 -21.11 6.87
N TYR A 180 4.57 -20.48 5.83
CA TYR A 180 4.16 -20.65 4.44
C TYR A 180 5.33 -21.17 3.62
N GLU A 181 5.09 -22.16 2.77
CA GLU A 181 6.06 -22.62 1.76
C GLU A 181 6.11 -21.59 0.62
N VAL A 182 7.30 -21.14 0.26
CA VAL A 182 7.48 -20.27 -0.90
C VAL A 182 7.43 -21.12 -2.16
N VAL A 183 6.37 -20.97 -2.94
CA VAL A 183 6.15 -21.76 -4.16
C VAL A 183 6.63 -21.05 -5.43
N GLY A 184 6.90 -19.75 -5.34
CA GLY A 184 7.41 -18.98 -6.47
C GLY A 184 7.89 -17.58 -6.12
N VAL A 185 8.55 -16.98 -7.11
CA VAL A 185 8.91 -15.56 -7.13
C VAL A 185 8.27 -14.94 -8.36
N ALA A 186 7.63 -13.79 -8.19
CA ALA A 186 6.97 -13.05 -9.27
C ALA A 186 7.47 -11.61 -9.34
N GLY A 187 7.40 -11.00 -10.51
CA GLY A 187 7.82 -9.63 -10.72
C GLY A 187 7.04 -8.98 -11.85
N PHE A 188 6.99 -7.64 -11.83
CA PHE A 188 6.52 -6.88 -12.97
C PHE A 188 7.63 -6.80 -14.03
N PRO A 189 7.28 -6.67 -15.33
CA PRO A 189 8.26 -6.43 -16.39
C PRO A 189 9.10 -5.16 -16.15
N GLU A 190 8.48 -4.15 -15.54
CA GLU A 190 9.14 -2.92 -15.10
C GLU A 190 9.52 -3.03 -13.62
N PRO A 191 10.68 -2.47 -13.21
CA PRO A 191 11.15 -2.59 -11.83
C PRO A 191 10.14 -1.96 -10.86
N ASP A 192 9.64 -2.78 -9.94
CA ASP A 192 8.78 -2.35 -8.85
C ASP A 192 9.58 -1.57 -7.80
N MET A 193 9.06 -0.42 -7.39
CA MET A 193 9.64 0.46 -6.37
C MET A 193 8.95 0.31 -5.01
N GLY A 194 8.02 -0.64 -4.87
CA GLY A 194 7.31 -0.91 -3.62
C GLY A 194 8.21 -1.41 -2.48
N ASN A 195 7.64 -1.45 -1.27
CA ASN A 195 8.33 -1.90 -0.06
C ASN A 195 8.49 -3.43 0.03
N GLY A 196 7.87 -4.18 -0.88
CA GLY A 196 7.84 -5.63 -0.93
C GLY A 196 6.42 -6.18 -0.86
N LEU A 197 6.14 -7.22 -1.65
CA LEU A 197 4.84 -7.86 -1.75
C LEU A 197 4.95 -9.36 -1.53
N VAL A 198 4.09 -9.88 -0.67
CA VAL A 198 3.94 -11.31 -0.38
C VAL A 198 2.52 -11.71 -0.70
N LEU A 199 2.34 -12.64 -1.62
CA LEU A 199 1.04 -13.23 -1.93
C LEU A 199 0.90 -14.53 -1.14
N ILE A 200 -0.21 -14.71 -0.43
CA ILE A 200 -0.60 -15.96 0.21
C ILE A 200 -1.93 -16.45 -0.35
N THR A 201 -2.23 -17.72 -0.21
CA THR A 201 -3.56 -18.25 -0.55
C THR A 201 -4.66 -17.55 0.25
N GLU A 202 -5.69 -17.05 -0.42
CA GLU A 202 -6.82 -16.38 0.25
C GLU A 202 -7.51 -17.26 1.31
N SER A 203 -7.53 -18.58 1.10
CA SER A 203 -8.15 -19.55 2.00
C SER A 203 -7.49 -19.61 3.39
N THR A 204 -6.23 -19.17 3.49
CA THR A 204 -5.47 -19.14 4.76
C THR A 204 -5.37 -17.74 5.34
N TRP A 205 -5.95 -16.72 4.68
CA TRP A 205 -6.02 -15.35 5.21
C TRP A 205 -6.53 -15.29 6.67
N PRO A 206 -7.61 -16.02 7.04
CA PRO A 206 -8.12 -15.96 8.40
C PRO A 206 -7.21 -16.62 9.46
N GLU A 207 -6.15 -17.31 9.06
CA GLU A 207 -5.18 -17.87 10.00
C GLU A 207 -4.20 -16.82 10.53
N VAL A 208 -4.07 -15.71 9.81
CA VAL A 208 -3.10 -14.64 10.07
C VAL A 208 -3.77 -13.27 10.27
N TYR A 209 -4.94 -13.04 9.69
CA TYR A 209 -5.74 -11.81 9.81
C TYR A 209 -7.22 -12.12 10.09
N GLN A 210 -8.08 -11.09 10.14
CA GLN A 210 -9.51 -11.30 10.46
C GLN A 210 -10.25 -12.06 9.34
N TYR A 211 -11.23 -12.87 9.73
CA TYR A 211 -11.97 -13.75 8.81
C TYR A 211 -12.91 -12.98 7.87
N GLU A 212 -13.65 -11.99 8.38
CA GLU A 212 -14.67 -11.24 7.63
C GLU A 212 -14.14 -9.85 7.28
N GLU A 213 -13.29 -9.76 6.25
CA GLU A 213 -12.81 -8.46 5.75
C GLU A 213 -13.32 -8.20 4.32
N PRO A 214 -13.70 -6.96 3.97
CA PRO A 214 -14.06 -6.66 2.60
C PRO A 214 -12.83 -6.74 1.70
N ARG A 215 -13.01 -7.41 0.57
CA ARG A 215 -11.95 -7.61 -0.41
C ARG A 215 -11.79 -6.40 -1.32
N SER A 216 -10.56 -6.24 -1.78
CA SER A 216 -10.23 -5.37 -2.91
C SER A 216 -10.42 -6.14 -4.21
N ILE A 217 -10.56 -5.41 -5.29
CA ILE A 217 -10.90 -5.95 -6.61
C ILE A 217 -9.84 -5.48 -7.58
N LEU A 218 -9.36 -6.41 -8.40
CA LEU A 218 -8.39 -6.18 -9.43
C LEU A 218 -9.05 -6.45 -10.77
N ILE A 219 -9.14 -5.43 -11.61
CA ILE A 219 -9.68 -5.51 -12.96
C ILE A 219 -8.53 -5.41 -13.93
N HIS A 220 -8.43 -6.34 -14.87
CA HIS A 220 -7.55 -6.24 -16.03
C HIS A 220 -8.39 -6.07 -17.29
N VAL A 221 -7.99 -5.13 -18.14
CA VAL A 221 -8.63 -4.87 -19.44
C VAL A 221 -7.60 -5.10 -20.53
N SER A 222 -7.81 -6.16 -21.31
CA SER A 222 -7.02 -6.42 -22.50
C SER A 222 -7.50 -5.53 -23.66
N LYS A 223 -6.61 -5.22 -24.62
CA LYS A 223 -6.99 -4.51 -25.85
C LYS A 223 -8.00 -5.30 -26.72
N GLU A 224 -8.18 -6.58 -26.44
CA GLU A 224 -9.12 -7.46 -27.13
C GLU A 224 -10.51 -7.44 -26.46
N ASP A 225 -10.65 -6.82 -25.27
CA ASP A 225 -11.86 -6.85 -24.42
C ASP A 225 -12.95 -5.84 -24.84
N GLY A 226 -12.80 -5.23 -26.01
CA GLY A 226 -13.78 -4.30 -26.60
C GLY A 226 -13.39 -2.83 -26.51
N ASP A 227 -14.37 -1.96 -26.74
CA ASP A 227 -14.17 -0.51 -26.94
C ASP A 227 -14.12 0.30 -25.63
N ARG A 228 -14.38 -0.36 -24.47
CA ARG A 228 -14.48 0.32 -23.17
C ARG A 228 -13.11 0.42 -22.49
N SER A 229 -12.74 1.63 -22.10
CA SER A 229 -11.47 1.88 -21.42
C SER A 229 -11.45 1.27 -20.00
N LEU A 230 -10.24 1.02 -19.48
CA LEU A 230 -10.04 0.61 -18.09
C LEU A 230 -10.74 1.55 -17.09
N GLU A 231 -10.64 2.87 -17.33
CA GLU A 231 -11.27 3.90 -16.51
C GLU A 231 -12.79 3.77 -16.49
N GLU A 232 -13.40 3.49 -17.65
CA GLU A 232 -14.85 3.28 -17.74
C GLU A 232 -15.30 2.03 -16.99
N GLN A 233 -14.56 0.92 -17.14
CA GLN A 233 -14.87 -0.34 -16.47
C GLN A 233 -14.69 -0.24 -14.95
N ALA A 234 -13.54 0.28 -14.51
CA ALA A 234 -13.27 0.51 -13.10
C ALA A 234 -14.24 1.53 -12.48
N GLY A 235 -14.59 2.59 -13.22
CA GLY A 235 -15.60 3.56 -12.81
C GLY A 235 -17.01 2.96 -12.67
N CYS A 236 -17.39 2.04 -13.57
CA CYS A 236 -18.64 1.29 -13.44
C CYS A 236 -18.64 0.42 -12.18
N ALA A 237 -17.57 -0.34 -11.97
CA ALA A 237 -17.40 -1.21 -10.81
C ALA A 237 -17.47 -0.41 -9.48
N VAL A 238 -16.79 0.73 -9.40
CA VAL A 238 -16.84 1.64 -8.24
C VAL A 238 -18.25 2.17 -7.99
N ARG A 239 -18.98 2.60 -9.03
CA ARG A 239 -20.36 3.09 -8.87
C ARG A 239 -21.28 1.98 -8.36
N LEU A 240 -21.15 0.78 -8.92
CA LEU A 240 -21.97 -0.36 -8.55
C LEU A 240 -21.70 -0.79 -7.10
N LEU A 241 -20.44 -0.99 -6.72
CA LEU A 241 -20.05 -1.26 -5.33
C LEU A 241 -20.65 -0.24 -4.35
N ASN A 242 -20.44 1.05 -4.62
CA ASN A 242 -20.91 2.11 -3.73
C ASN A 242 -22.44 2.24 -3.71
N SER A 243 -23.14 1.79 -4.75
CA SER A 243 -24.62 1.75 -4.77
C SER A 243 -25.20 0.63 -3.90
N MET A 244 -24.42 -0.43 -3.64
CA MET A 244 -24.81 -1.55 -2.78
C MET A 244 -24.47 -1.30 -1.29
N ILE A 245 -23.72 -0.25 -0.97
CA ILE A 245 -23.37 0.12 0.40
C ILE A 245 -24.61 0.72 1.11
N PRO A 246 -25.05 0.17 2.25
CA PRO A 246 -26.18 0.71 3.00
C PRO A 246 -25.98 2.15 3.48
N GLU A 247 -27.09 2.87 3.65
CA GLU A 247 -27.08 4.19 4.29
C GLU A 247 -26.50 4.10 5.72
N GLY A 248 -25.57 5.00 6.05
CA GLY A 248 -24.90 5.06 7.36
C GLY A 248 -23.48 4.48 7.37
N GLU A 249 -23.12 3.66 6.38
CA GLU A 249 -21.73 3.19 6.23
C GLU A 249 -20.81 4.31 5.77
N SER A 250 -19.62 4.40 6.38
CA SER A 250 -18.61 5.41 6.03
C SER A 250 -17.61 4.95 4.97
N ILE A 251 -17.47 3.62 4.79
CA ILE A 251 -16.53 3.03 3.82
C ILE A 251 -17.01 3.33 2.41
N ARG A 252 -16.08 3.68 1.51
CA ARG A 252 -16.36 3.83 0.08
C ARG A 252 -15.28 3.17 -0.76
N TYR A 253 -15.69 2.43 -1.78
CA TYR A 253 -14.75 1.88 -2.75
C TYR A 253 -14.25 2.97 -3.70
N ARG A 254 -12.95 2.94 -4.00
CA ARG A 254 -12.29 3.87 -4.94
C ARG A 254 -11.24 3.13 -5.74
N ILE A 255 -10.94 3.65 -6.93
CA ILE A 255 -9.74 3.25 -7.68
C ILE A 255 -8.53 3.73 -6.87
N VAL A 256 -7.54 2.87 -6.70
CA VAL A 256 -6.27 3.26 -6.08
C VAL A 256 -5.41 3.96 -7.13
N GLU A 257 -4.95 5.17 -6.79
CA GLU A 257 -4.14 6.04 -7.64
C GLU A 257 -2.64 5.72 -7.53
#